data_AF-A0A939VMT8-F1
#
_entry.id   AF-A0A939VMT8-F1
#
_cell.length_a   1.000
_cell.length_b   1.000
_cell.length_c   1.000
_cell.angle_alpha   90.00
_cell.angle_beta   90.00
_cell.angle_gamma   90.00
#
_symmetry.space_group_name_H-M   'P 1'
#
loop_
_entity.id
_entity.type
_entity.pdbx_description
1 polymer ?
#
loop_
_entity_poly.entity_id
_entity_poly.type
_entity_poly.pdbx_seq_one_letter_code
_entity_poly.pdbx_strand_id
1 'polypeptide(L)'
;MAKLPNRIFINGRFVGIMQQKKVSIMIPEGRYSIMIQSPIPLLYATDEVEIEKGVENVVIFKNRERIWDILFTIDLVLWIAGFFVTLPEPWGMVYEISTNTFLAIWLIYEFCIRKKYYRIREVKKQLKVKS
;
A
#
# COMPACT_ATOMS: atom_id res chain seq x y z
N MET A 1 -8.85 -10.67 -8.29
CA MET A 1 -8.82 -9.44 -7.46
C MET A 1 -8.40 -8.27 -8.32
N ALA A 2 -9.31 -7.32 -8.54
CA ALA A 2 -9.03 -6.10 -9.28
C ALA A 2 -7.86 -5.35 -8.61
N LYS A 3 -6.85 -4.94 -9.38
CA LYS A 3 -5.79 -4.08 -8.86
C LYS A 3 -6.38 -2.69 -8.71
N LEU A 4 -6.48 -2.21 -7.48
CA LEU A 4 -6.86 -0.84 -7.21
C LEU A 4 -5.84 0.11 -7.87
N PRO A 5 -6.31 1.16 -8.57
CA PRO A 5 -5.45 2.08 -9.28
C PRO A 5 -4.66 2.93 -8.29
N ASN A 6 -3.34 2.77 -8.25
CA ASN A 6 -2.49 3.59 -7.38
C ASN A 6 -2.12 4.91 -8.07
N ARG A 7 -2.06 6.00 -7.33
CA ARG A 7 -1.60 7.31 -7.83
C ARG A 7 -0.09 7.41 -7.69
N ILE A 8 0.57 7.98 -8.69
CA ILE A 8 2.02 8.20 -8.71
C ILE A 8 2.28 9.70 -8.63
N PHE A 9 3.18 10.07 -7.73
CA PHE A 9 3.68 11.42 -7.57
C PHE A 9 5.21 11.43 -7.73
N ILE A 10 5.75 12.44 -8.40
CA ILE A 10 7.18 12.68 -8.53
C ILE A 10 7.47 14.08 -8.00
N ASN A 11 8.40 14.19 -7.05
CA ASN A 11 8.70 15.43 -6.32
C ASN A 11 7.43 16.12 -5.79
N GLY A 12 6.48 15.32 -5.29
CA GLY A 12 5.19 15.79 -4.76
C GLY A 12 4.15 16.21 -5.81
N ARG A 13 4.48 16.18 -7.11
CA ARG A 13 3.52 16.48 -8.19
C ARG A 13 2.88 15.21 -8.69
N PHE A 14 1.56 15.24 -8.88
CA PHE A 14 0.84 14.12 -9.48
C PHE A 14 1.27 13.93 -10.94
N VAL A 15 1.67 12.71 -11.30
CA VAL A 15 2.14 12.37 -12.65
C VAL A 15 1.19 11.42 -13.36
N GLY A 16 0.47 10.58 -12.63
CA GLY A 16 -0.53 9.71 -13.24
C GLY A 16 -1.05 8.61 -12.34
N ILE A 17 -1.86 7.74 -12.93
CA ILE A 17 -2.49 6.60 -12.26
C ILE A 17 -1.94 5.30 -12.82
N MET A 18 -1.42 4.45 -11.94
CA MET A 18 -1.02 3.09 -12.24
C MET A 18 -2.25 2.17 -12.33
N GLN A 19 -2.79 2.02 -13.53
CA GLN A 19 -3.89 1.10 -13.80
C GLN A 19 -3.40 -0.33 -14.15
N GLN A 20 -2.17 -0.46 -14.67
CA GLN A 20 -1.60 -1.73 -15.13
C GLN A 20 -0.38 -2.17 -14.30
N LYS A 21 0.21 -3.34 -14.63
CA LYS A 21 1.39 -3.88 -13.94
C LYS A 21 2.65 -3.02 -14.06
N LYS A 22 2.77 -2.19 -15.09
CA LYS A 22 3.93 -1.33 -15.38
C LYS A 22 3.44 0.01 -15.91
N VAL A 23 4.05 1.10 -15.47
CA VAL A 23 3.88 2.45 -16.04
C VAL A 23 5.27 2.90 -16.45
N SER A 24 5.39 3.47 -17.65
CA SER A 24 6.63 4.07 -18.14
C SER A 24 6.48 5.58 -18.09
N ILE A 25 7.43 6.26 -17.45
CA ILE A 25 7.47 7.71 -17.32
C ILE A 25 8.84 8.13 -17.84
N MET A 26 8.86 9.05 -18.81
CA MET A 26 10.10 9.64 -19.32
C MET A 26 10.40 10.91 -18.54
N ILE A 27 11.52 10.92 -17.82
CA ILE A 27 12.01 12.06 -17.04
C ILE A 27 13.52 12.22 -17.25
N PRO A 28 14.05 13.45 -17.17
CA PRO A 28 15.48 13.68 -17.33
C PRO A 28 16.28 13.06 -16.18
N GLU A 29 17.59 12.90 -16.38
CA GLU A 29 18.51 12.40 -15.37
C GLU A 29 18.50 13.27 -14.11
N GLY A 30 18.63 12.64 -12.95
CA GLY A 30 18.62 13.34 -11.67
C GLY A 30 17.97 12.53 -10.54
N ARG A 31 17.92 13.15 -9.35
CA ARG A 31 17.29 12.56 -8.17
C ARG A 31 15.84 13.00 -8.03
N TYR A 32 14.97 12.03 -7.83
CA TYR A 32 13.54 12.26 -7.70
C TYR A 32 12.98 11.54 -6.48
N SER A 33 12.12 12.24 -5.75
CA SER A 33 11.27 11.62 -4.73
C SER A 33 10.04 11.04 -5.40
N ILE A 34 9.93 9.71 -5.42
CA ILE A 34 8.79 9.00 -5.98
C ILE A 34 7.88 8.59 -4.85
N MET A 35 6.62 9.04 -4.90
CA MET A 35 5.59 8.65 -3.97
C MET A 35 4.50 7.85 -4.69
N ILE A 36 4.14 6.70 -4.13
CA ILE A 36 2.97 5.94 -4.55
C ILE A 36 1.92 5.99 -3.46
N GLN A 37 0.71 6.34 -3.86
CA GLN A 37 -0.44 6.48 -2.99
C GLN A 37 -1.54 5.52 -3.43
N SER A 38 -2.13 4.81 -2.47
CA SER A 38 -3.35 4.02 -2.66
C SER A 38 -4.54 4.95 -2.99
N PRO A 39 -5.69 4.45 -3.48
CA PRO A 39 -6.92 5.25 -3.50
C PRO A 39 -7.29 5.85 -2.14
N ILE A 40 -6.88 5.20 -1.05
CA ILE A 40 -7.00 5.70 0.31
C ILE A 40 -5.86 6.71 0.56
N PRO A 41 -6.15 8.01 0.78
CA PRO A 41 -5.13 9.06 0.81
C PRO A 41 -4.05 8.89 1.89
N LEU A 42 -4.41 8.20 2.98
CA LEU A 42 -3.55 7.96 4.14
C LEU A 42 -2.48 6.89 3.89
N LEU A 43 -2.65 6.04 2.88
CA LEU A 43 -1.75 4.92 2.60
C LEU A 43 -0.82 5.27 1.44
N TYR A 44 0.44 5.51 1.77
CA TYR A 44 1.45 5.87 0.78
C TYR A 44 2.83 5.34 1.15
N ALA A 45 3.71 5.32 0.16
CA ALA A 45 5.13 5.16 0.37
C ALA A 45 5.87 6.16 -0.49
N THR A 46 6.97 6.67 0.05
CA THR A 46 7.88 7.57 -0.65
C THR A 46 9.28 6.98 -0.61
N ASP A 47 9.99 7.06 -1.72
CA ASP A 47 11.39 6.67 -1.83
C ASP A 47 12.14 7.62 -2.75
N GLU A 48 13.44 7.75 -2.57
CA GLU A 48 14.30 8.53 -3.44
C GLU A 48 14.93 7.63 -4.50
N VAL A 49 14.81 8.01 -5.76
CA VAL A 49 15.30 7.25 -6.91
C VAL A 49 16.20 8.12 -7.76
N GLU A 50 17.34 7.57 -8.18
CA GLU A 50 18.33 8.26 -9.02
C GLU A 50 18.21 7.77 -10.46
N ILE A 51 17.68 8.63 -11.34
CA ILE A 51 17.49 8.32 -12.76
C ILE A 51 18.82 8.52 -13.48
N GLU A 52 19.43 7.41 -13.93
CA GLU A 52 20.62 7.44 -14.79
C GLU A 52 20.26 7.39 -16.28
N LYS A 53 21.07 8.08 -17.10
CA LYS A 53 20.94 8.11 -18.55
C LYS A 53 21.48 6.81 -19.17
N GLY A 54 20.76 6.28 -20.17
CA GLY A 54 21.16 5.06 -20.89
C GLY A 54 20.83 3.75 -20.16
N VAL A 55 20.13 3.81 -19.03
CA VAL A 55 19.71 2.65 -18.23
C VAL A 55 18.19 2.63 -18.13
N GLU A 56 17.57 1.45 -18.21
CA GLU A 56 16.16 1.30 -17.87
C GLU A 56 16.04 1.31 -16.33
N ASN A 57 15.57 2.44 -15.77
CA ASN A 57 15.30 2.57 -14.34
C ASN A 57 13.89 2.04 -14.06
N VAL A 58 13.81 0.87 -13.39
CA VAL A 58 12.53 0.23 -13.06
C VAL A 58 12.27 0.32 -11.57
N VAL A 59 11.16 0.94 -11.20
CA VAL A 59 10.71 0.99 -9.81
C VAL A 59 9.64 -0.07 -9.58
N ILE A 60 9.93 -1.00 -8.66
CA ILE A 60 9.03 -2.10 -8.31
C ILE A 60 8.34 -1.78 -6.98
N PHE A 61 7.02 -1.90 -6.97
CA PHE A 61 6.19 -1.69 -5.80
C PHE A 61 5.56 -3.01 -5.36
N LYS A 62 5.73 -3.35 -4.08
CA LYS A 62 5.05 -4.50 -3.47
C LYS A 62 4.20 -4.02 -2.29
N ASN A 63 2.92 -4.40 -2.30
CA ASN A 63 2.07 -4.23 -1.12
C ASN A 63 2.62 -5.16 -0.01
N ARG A 64 3.07 -4.57 1.09
CA ARG A 64 3.65 -5.30 2.21
C ARG A 64 2.57 -5.87 3.14
N GLU A 65 1.37 -5.30 3.13
CA GLU A 65 0.41 -5.39 4.24
C GLU A 65 -0.88 -6.14 3.90
N ARG A 66 -0.90 -6.83 2.76
CA ARG A 66 -2.07 -7.58 2.25
C ARG A 66 -2.66 -8.59 3.26
N ILE A 67 -1.85 -9.15 4.17
CA ILE A 67 -2.32 -10.09 5.19
C ILE A 67 -3.09 -9.36 6.29
N TRP A 68 -2.60 -8.18 6.71
CA TRP A 68 -3.27 -7.34 7.71
C TRP A 68 -4.60 -6.79 7.18
N ASP A 69 -4.65 -6.38 5.90
CA ASP A 69 -5.90 -5.97 5.25
C ASP A 69 -6.96 -7.09 5.29
N ILE A 70 -6.54 -8.34 5.07
CA ILE A 70 -7.44 -9.52 5.08
C ILE A 70 -7.93 -9.81 6.50
N LEU A 71 -7.02 -9.81 7.49
CA LEU A 71 -7.37 -10.04 8.89
C LEU A 71 -8.38 -8.99 9.38
N PHE A 72 -8.16 -7.72 9.04
CA PHE A 72 -9.10 -6.64 9.35
C PHE A 72 -10.45 -6.83 8.67
N THR A 73 -10.46 -7.19 7.39
CA THR A 73 -11.73 -7.42 6.66
C THR A 73 -12.54 -8.54 7.31
N ILE A 74 -11.88 -9.62 7.74
CA ILE A 74 -12.52 -10.73 8.45
C ILE A 74 -13.08 -10.25 9.79
N ASP A 75 -12.28 -9.53 10.58
CA ASP A 75 -12.71 -9.02 11.89
C ASP A 75 -13.89 -8.05 11.76
N LEU A 76 -13.87 -7.15 10.77
CA LEU A 76 -14.96 -6.22 10.50
C LEU A 76 -16.25 -6.94 10.05
N VAL A 77 -16.13 -7.99 9.24
CA VAL A 77 -17.28 -8.83 8.86
C VAL A 77 -17.84 -9.58 10.07
N LEU A 78 -16.97 -10.12 10.93
CA LEU A 78 -17.39 -10.77 12.18
C LEU A 78 -18.10 -9.75 13.07
N TRP A 79 -17.54 -8.54 13.23
CA TRP A 79 -18.14 -7.47 14.03
C TRP A 79 -19.53 -7.09 13.52
N ILE A 80 -19.68 -6.94 12.20
CA ILE A 80 -20.99 -6.71 11.57
C ILE A 80 -21.94 -7.89 11.81
N ALA A 81 -21.47 -9.13 11.67
CA ALA A 81 -22.27 -10.32 11.94
C ALA A 81 -22.73 -10.39 13.41
N GLY A 82 -21.92 -9.88 14.34
CA GLY A 82 -22.24 -9.74 15.76
C GLY A 82 -23.47 -8.86 16.04
N PHE A 83 -23.82 -7.91 15.16
CA PHE A 83 -25.07 -7.15 15.30
C PHE A 83 -26.33 -7.98 15.06
N PHE A 84 -26.22 -9.06 14.29
CA PHE A 84 -27.35 -9.92 13.93
C PHE A 84 -27.43 -11.19 14.78
N VAL A 85 -26.41 -11.47 15.60
CA VAL A 85 -26.31 -12.67 16.43
C VAL A 85 -26.08 -12.25 17.89
N THR A 86 -27.10 -12.42 18.73
CA THR A 86 -26.95 -12.26 20.19
C THR A 86 -26.22 -13.47 20.77
N LEU A 87 -24.96 -13.26 21.15
CA LEU A 87 -24.18 -14.24 21.91
C LEU A 87 -24.64 -14.26 23.37
N PRO A 88 -24.83 -15.44 23.99
CA PRO A 88 -25.16 -15.54 25.40
C PRO A 88 -23.96 -15.12 26.27
N GLU A 89 -24.23 -14.53 27.42
CA GLU A 89 -23.21 -14.23 28.43
C GLU A 89 -22.53 -15.52 28.93
N PRO A 90 -21.20 -15.51 29.17
CA PRO A 90 -20.26 -14.38 29.16
C PRO A 90 -19.61 -14.10 27.78
N TRP A 91 -19.99 -14.85 26.75
CA TRP A 91 -19.30 -14.84 25.46
C TRP A 91 -19.51 -13.54 24.67
N GLY A 92 -20.66 -12.87 24.86
CA GLY A 92 -20.93 -11.55 24.32
C GLY A 92 -19.91 -10.50 24.79
N MET A 93 -19.68 -10.42 26.11
CA MET A 93 -18.69 -9.50 26.68
C MET A 93 -17.25 -9.80 26.21
N VAL A 94 -16.86 -11.09 26.18
CA VAL A 94 -15.53 -11.50 25.69
C VAL A 94 -15.32 -11.10 24.23
N TYR A 95 -16.37 -11.27 23.42
CA TYR A 95 -16.35 -10.91 22.01
C TYR A 95 -16.19 -9.39 21.82
N GLU A 96 -17.00 -8.56 22.50
CA GLU A 96 -16.90 -7.10 22.42
C GLU A 96 -15.52 -6.57 22.82
N ILE A 97 -14.96 -7.06 23.93
CA ILE A 97 -13.63 -6.63 24.41
C ILE A 97 -12.56 -7.00 23.38
N SER A 98 -12.62 -8.21 22.85
CA SER A 98 -11.63 -8.72 21.88
C SER A 98 -11.67 -7.92 20.58
N THR A 99 -12.86 -7.67 20.03
CA THR A 99 -13.03 -6.93 18.77
C THR A 99 -12.65 -5.46 18.92
N ASN A 100 -13.06 -4.81 20.01
CA ASN A 100 -12.68 -3.41 20.26
C ASN A 100 -11.16 -3.25 20.44
N THR A 101 -10.53 -4.21 21.13
CA THR A 101 -9.07 -4.23 21.34
C THR A 101 -8.34 -4.49 20.04
N PHE A 102 -8.81 -5.44 19.23
CA PHE A 102 -8.24 -5.73 17.93
C PHE A 102 -8.35 -4.52 16.99
N LEU A 103 -9.50 -3.84 16.96
CA LEU A 103 -9.70 -2.63 16.17
C LEU A 103 -8.78 -1.49 16.60
N ALA A 104 -8.57 -1.31 17.91
CA ALA A 104 -7.62 -0.33 18.44
C ALA A 104 -6.17 -0.65 18.05
N ILE A 105 -5.74 -1.91 18.22
CA ILE A 105 -4.40 -2.38 17.80
C ILE A 105 -4.21 -2.18 16.30
N TRP A 106 -5.23 -2.48 15.50
CA TRP A 106 -5.20 -2.30 14.06
C TRP A 106 -5.05 -0.83 13.67
N LEU A 107 -5.81 0.09 14.28
CA LEU A 107 -5.66 1.53 14.02
C LEU A 107 -4.25 2.03 14.35
N ILE A 108 -3.68 1.57 15.47
CA ILE A 108 -2.30 1.91 15.85
C ILE A 108 -1.31 1.32 14.86
N TYR A 109 -1.51 0.07 14.44
CA TYR A 109 -0.67 -0.60 13.47
C TYR A 109 -0.68 0.17 12.15
N GLU A 110 -1.86 0.40 11.56
CA GLU A 110 -2.08 1.13 10.32
C GLU A 110 -1.46 2.53 10.41
N PHE A 111 -1.62 3.22 11.53
CA PHE A 111 -1.00 4.51 11.77
C PHE A 111 0.55 4.45 11.76
N CYS A 112 1.13 3.40 12.33
CA CYS A 112 2.57 3.17 12.32
C CYS A 112 3.11 2.83 10.91
N ILE A 113 2.36 2.04 10.14
CA ILE A 113 2.79 1.56 8.82
C ILE A 113 2.39 2.49 7.66
N ARG A 114 1.51 3.46 7.87
CA ARG A 114 0.93 4.32 6.80
C ARG A 114 1.94 4.98 5.86
N LYS A 115 3.15 5.27 6.36
CA LYS A 115 4.25 5.90 5.60
C LYS A 115 5.20 4.89 4.92
N LYS A 116 5.07 3.60 5.25
CA LYS A 116 5.94 2.49 4.80
C LYS A 116 5.12 1.34 4.18
N TYR A 117 3.88 1.63 3.78
CA TYR A 117 2.89 0.64 3.36
C TYR A 117 3.33 -0.13 2.10
N TYR A 118 4.00 0.56 1.18
CA TYR A 118 4.64 -0.09 0.02
C TYR A 118 6.15 -0.17 0.22
N ARG A 119 6.71 -1.31 -0.19
CA ARG A 119 8.15 -1.42 -0.38
C ARG A 119 8.46 -1.00 -1.81
N ILE A 120 9.26 0.06 -1.92
CA ILE A 120 9.81 0.55 -3.19
C ILE A 120 11.18 -0.10 -3.36
N ARG A 121 11.47 -0.61 -4.57
CA ARG A 121 12.80 -1.07 -4.95
C ARG A 121 13.15 -0.53 -6.31
N GLU A 122 14.29 0.10 -6.39
CA GLU A 122 14.93 0.46 -7.64
C GLU A 122 15.64 -0.76 -8.23
N VAL A 123 15.40 -1.02 -9.51
CA VAL A 123 16.13 -2.02 -10.30
C VAL A 123 16.67 -1.33 -11.54
N LYS A 124 17.99 -1.24 -11.62
CA LYS A 124 18.70 -0.72 -12.79
C LYS A 124 18.93 -1.86 -13.78
N LYS A 125 18.40 -1.75 -14.99
CA LYS A 125 18.71 -2.69 -16.08
C LYS A 125 19.52 -1.99 -17.17
N GLN A 126 20.72 -2.49 -17.40
CA GLN A 126 21.54 -2.14 -18.55
C GLN A 126 20.75 -2.46 -19.83
N LEU A 127 20.51 -1.45 -20.66
CA LEU A 127 19.95 -1.65 -21.99
C LEU A 127 21.01 -2.37 -22.82
N LYS A 128 20.86 -3.69 -23.03
CA LYS A 128 21.61 -4.38 -24.08
C LYS A 128 21.14 -3.81 -25.42
N VAL A 129 21.89 -2.87 -25.96
CA VAL A 129 21.80 -2.46 -27.36
C VAL A 129 22.04 -3.73 -28.18
N LYS A 130 20.98 -4.29 -28.78
CA LYS A 130 21.16 -5.27 -29.85
C LYS A 130 21.74 -4.48 -31.03
N SER A 131 23.03 -4.69 -31.31
CA SER A 131 23.65 -4.31 -32.58
C SER A 131 23.07 -5.14 -33.71
#